data_AF-A0A9P9I4N5-F1
#
_entry.id   AF-A0A9P9I4N5-F1
#
_cell.length_a   1.000
_cell.length_b   1.000
_cell.length_c   1.000
_cell.angle_alpha   90.00
_cell.angle_beta   90.00
_cell.angle_gamma   90.00
#
_symmetry.space_group_name_H-M   'P 1'
#
loop_
_entity.id
_entity.type
_entity.pdbx_description
1 polymer ?
#
loop_
_entity_poly.entity_id
_entity_poly.type
_entity_poly.pdbx_seq_one_letter_code
_entity_poly.pdbx_strand_id
1 'polypeptide(L)'
;MSANETEMDNLHEKAKASEEEHIAKLDEQMHHATSPAAEAWAYGAAGWMALLAVPHLLFPRLLVLMATPETGAAPEHHPLRLTQLESFFSLHFGVLLITVALSVIISIPNASPGEPRPEALQHPLLTPLSLGLGVMSFASYHTSLKGLGALPMIAAVGSGAISLWGFWVMFFASEGRRSKKTGADKRTSAFLFGNKAAASEQKKEYRRQTSQKKYE
;
A
#
# COMPACT_ATOMS: atom_id res chain seq x y z
N MET A 1 16.22 40.89 -35.84
CA MET A 1 15.84 39.53 -35.40
C MET A 1 17.09 38.92 -34.79
N SER A 2 17.10 38.87 -33.46
CA SER A 2 18.33 38.78 -32.66
C SER A 2 18.75 37.34 -32.49
N ALA A 3 20.05 37.03 -32.62
CA ALA A 3 20.61 35.68 -32.44
C ALA A 3 20.19 34.99 -31.13
N ASN A 4 19.83 35.79 -30.12
CA ASN A 4 19.34 35.34 -28.81
C ASN A 4 17.94 34.68 -28.87
N GLU A 5 17.04 35.09 -29.78
CA GLU A 5 15.72 34.46 -29.93
C GLU A 5 15.86 33.07 -30.54
N THR A 6 16.72 32.93 -31.56
CA THR A 6 17.05 31.64 -32.17
C THR A 6 17.74 30.68 -31.21
N GLU A 7 18.58 31.16 -30.28
CA GLU A 7 19.23 30.30 -29.28
C GLU A 7 18.23 29.80 -28.23
N MET A 8 17.31 30.66 -27.78
CA MET A 8 16.24 30.30 -26.84
C MET A 8 15.28 29.26 -27.42
N ASP A 9 14.86 29.41 -28.68
CA ASP A 9 13.97 28.44 -29.34
C ASP A 9 14.62 27.06 -29.48
N ASN A 10 15.91 27.01 -29.84
CA ASN A 10 16.67 25.76 -29.90
C ASN A 10 16.79 25.06 -28.53
N LEU A 11 16.89 25.82 -27.44
CA LEU A 11 16.93 25.25 -26.08
C LEU A 11 15.57 24.68 -25.65
N HIS A 12 14.47 25.34 -26.01
CA HIS A 12 13.13 24.84 -25.75
C HIS A 12 12.83 23.56 -26.54
N GLU A 13 13.25 23.50 -27.80
CA GLU A 13 13.11 22.30 -28.63
C GLU A 13 13.92 21.12 -28.09
N LYS A 14 15.15 21.38 -27.65
CA LYS A 14 16.02 20.36 -27.04
C LYS A 14 15.51 19.87 -25.68
N ALA A 15 14.92 20.78 -24.88
CA ALA A 15 14.29 20.42 -23.61
C ALA A 15 13.05 19.53 -23.83
N LYS A 16 12.24 19.87 -24.84
CA LYS A 16 11.05 19.12 -25.22
C LYS A 16 11.41 17.72 -25.74
N ALA A 17 12.42 17.62 -26.61
CA ALA A 17 12.93 16.35 -27.09
C ALA A 17 13.50 15.47 -25.95
N SER A 18 14.20 16.07 -24.99
CA SER A 18 14.70 15.36 -23.81
C SER A 18 13.56 14.88 -22.88
N GLU A 19 12.47 15.63 -22.80
CA GLU A 19 11.29 15.26 -22.01
C GLU A 19 10.52 14.12 -22.69
N GLU A 20 10.35 14.18 -24.01
CA GLU A 20 9.74 13.12 -24.82
C GLU A 20 10.56 11.82 -24.76
N GLU A 21 11.90 11.88 -24.85
CA GLU A 21 12.77 10.72 -24.71
C GLU A 21 12.71 10.12 -23.28
N HIS A 22 12.60 10.97 -22.27
CA HIS A 22 12.47 10.53 -20.88
C HIS A 22 11.11 9.87 -20.63
N ILE A 23 10.02 10.40 -21.20
CA ILE A 23 8.68 9.81 -21.15
C ILE A 23 8.67 8.47 -21.88
N ALA A 24 9.29 8.37 -23.06
CA ALA A 24 9.39 7.12 -23.82
C ALA A 24 10.15 6.02 -23.04
N LYS A 25 11.27 6.38 -22.38
CA LYS A 25 12.00 5.43 -21.53
C LYS A 25 11.21 5.00 -20.29
N LEU A 26 10.43 5.91 -19.71
CA LEU A 26 9.51 5.59 -18.60
C LEU A 26 8.42 4.62 -19.07
N ASP A 27 7.84 4.85 -20.24
CA ASP A 27 6.81 4.01 -20.83
C ASP A 27 7.34 2.60 -21.17
N GLU A 28 8.56 2.51 -21.72
CA GLU A 28 9.25 1.26 -22.00
C GLU A 28 9.58 0.48 -20.72
N GLN A 29 10.08 1.16 -19.67
CA GLN A 29 10.31 0.56 -18.36
C GLN A 29 9.01 0.11 -17.68
N MET A 30 7.90 0.82 -17.90
CA MET A 30 6.58 0.47 -17.40
C MET A 30 6.01 -0.75 -18.14
N HIS A 31 6.08 -0.77 -19.47
CA HIS A 31 5.67 -1.92 -20.27
C HIS A 31 6.46 -3.19 -19.95
N HIS A 32 7.75 -3.07 -19.59
CA HIS A 32 8.54 -4.21 -19.11
C HIS A 32 8.24 -4.62 -17.66
N ALA A 33 7.78 -3.69 -16.80
CA ALA A 33 7.41 -3.98 -15.41
C ALA A 33 6.03 -4.65 -15.29
N THR A 34 5.13 -4.42 -16.24
CA THR A 34 3.75 -4.88 -16.20
C THR A 34 3.54 -6.01 -17.18
N SER A 35 3.88 -7.24 -16.77
CA SER A 35 3.47 -8.42 -17.54
C SER A 35 1.95 -8.58 -17.42
N PRO A 36 1.16 -8.54 -18.52
CA PRO A 36 -0.30 -8.67 -18.46
C PRO A 36 -0.73 -10.00 -17.83
N ALA A 37 0.12 -11.03 -17.91
CA ALA A 37 -0.09 -12.30 -17.23
C ALA A 37 -0.01 -12.19 -15.69
N ALA A 38 0.88 -11.34 -15.16
CA ALA A 38 1.02 -11.13 -13.73
C ALA A 38 -0.17 -10.34 -13.16
N GLU A 39 -0.70 -9.37 -13.91
CA GLU A 39 -1.91 -8.65 -13.53
C GLU A 39 -3.13 -9.58 -13.51
N ALA A 40 -3.33 -10.36 -14.57
CA ALA A 40 -4.41 -11.33 -14.65
C ALA A 40 -4.33 -12.38 -13.53
N TRP A 41 -3.12 -12.87 -13.22
CA TRP A 41 -2.89 -13.76 -12.09
C TRP A 41 -3.25 -13.09 -10.76
N ALA A 42 -2.85 -11.83 -10.55
CA ALA A 42 -3.13 -11.10 -9.32
C ALA A 42 -4.64 -10.89 -9.10
N TYR A 43 -5.37 -10.51 -10.15
CA TYR A 43 -6.84 -10.40 -10.09
C TYR A 43 -7.51 -11.75 -9.88
N GLY A 44 -7.02 -12.82 -10.53
CA GLY A 44 -7.53 -14.18 -10.32
C GLY A 44 -7.31 -14.67 -8.89
N ALA A 45 -6.11 -14.48 -8.35
CA ALA A 45 -5.75 -14.84 -6.98
C ALA A 45 -6.57 -14.04 -5.96
N ALA A 46 -6.70 -12.72 -6.14
CA ALA A 46 -7.50 -11.87 -5.28
C ALA A 46 -9.00 -12.25 -5.33
N GLY A 47 -9.52 -12.53 -6.53
CA GLY A 47 -10.89 -13.02 -6.72
C GLY A 47 -11.14 -14.35 -6.01
N TRP A 48 -10.19 -15.29 -6.10
CA TRP A 48 -10.29 -16.57 -5.40
C TRP A 48 -10.27 -16.41 -3.87
N MET A 49 -9.37 -15.57 -3.35
CA MET A 49 -9.31 -15.28 -1.91
C MET A 49 -10.58 -14.59 -1.41
N ALA A 50 -11.14 -13.66 -2.19
CA ALA A 50 -12.42 -13.03 -1.87
C ALA A 50 -13.58 -14.04 -1.87
N LEU A 51 -13.62 -14.94 -2.86
CA LEU A 51 -14.62 -16.01 -2.93
C LEU A 51 -14.55 -16.93 -1.70
N LEU A 52 -13.35 -17.27 -1.24
CA LEU A 52 -13.16 -18.07 -0.02
C LEU A 52 -13.49 -17.32 1.28
N ALA A 53 -13.31 -15.99 1.31
CA ALA A 53 -13.60 -15.18 2.48
C ALA A 53 -15.11 -15.05 2.76
N VAL A 54 -15.94 -14.97 1.71
CA VAL A 54 -17.40 -14.82 1.82
C VAL A 54 -18.07 -15.91 2.68
N PRO A 55 -17.87 -17.22 2.42
CA PRO A 55 -18.46 -18.27 3.25
C PRO A 55 -17.91 -18.26 4.68
N HIS A 56 -16.63 -17.92 4.88
CA HIS A 56 -16.03 -17.83 6.22
C HIS A 56 -16.65 -16.72 7.09
N LEU A 57 -17.07 -15.61 6.48
CA LEU A 57 -17.65 -14.46 7.18
C LEU A 57 -19.17 -14.53 7.32
N LEU A 58 -19.88 -14.87 6.24
CA LEU A 58 -21.34 -14.84 6.21
C LEU A 58 -21.97 -16.17 6.65
N PHE A 59 -21.31 -17.28 6.33
CA PHE A 59 -21.87 -18.62 6.52
C PHE A 59 -20.85 -19.59 7.14
N PRO A 60 -20.30 -19.28 8.33
CA PRO A 60 -19.30 -20.14 8.96
C PRO A 60 -19.85 -21.56 9.24
N ARG A 61 -21.19 -21.73 9.26
CA ARG A 61 -21.88 -23.02 9.35
C ARG A 61 -21.76 -23.90 8.11
N LEU A 62 -21.59 -23.32 6.92
CA LEU A 62 -21.37 -24.10 5.70
C LEU A 62 -20.05 -24.86 5.75
N LEU A 63 -19.04 -24.34 6.46
CA LEU A 63 -17.76 -25.04 6.63
C LEU A 63 -17.92 -26.33 7.42
N VAL A 64 -18.67 -26.28 8.52
CA VAL A 64 -18.96 -27.46 9.33
C VAL A 64 -19.77 -28.47 8.51
N LEU A 65 -20.77 -28.01 7.76
CA LEU A 65 -21.57 -28.87 6.88
C LEU A 65 -20.68 -29.61 5.86
N MET A 66 -19.78 -28.90 5.19
CA MET A 66 -18.89 -29.49 4.16
C MET A 66 -17.79 -30.38 4.76
N ALA A 67 -17.43 -30.18 6.02
CA ALA A 67 -16.40 -30.95 6.71
C ALA A 67 -16.95 -32.18 7.45
N THR A 68 -18.27 -32.34 7.55
CA THR A 68 -18.88 -33.48 8.25
C THR A 68 -18.85 -34.70 7.32
N PRO A 69 -18.18 -35.81 7.66
CA PRO A 69 -18.14 -36.99 6.80
C PRO A 69 -19.50 -37.72 6.79
N GLU A 70 -19.96 -38.08 5.59
CA GLU A 70 -21.22 -38.80 5.33
C GLU A 70 -21.27 -40.24 5.92
N THR A 71 -20.11 -40.79 6.29
CA THR A 71 -19.98 -42.17 6.74
C THR A 71 -20.30 -42.35 8.23
N GLY A 72 -21.58 -42.60 8.54
CA GLY A 72 -22.04 -43.61 9.51
C GLY A 72 -21.66 -43.48 10.99
N ALA A 73 -21.01 -42.39 11.42
CA ALA A 73 -20.64 -42.18 12.82
C ALA A 73 -21.07 -40.79 13.32
N ALA A 74 -22.30 -40.39 12.99
CA ALA A 74 -22.94 -39.27 13.69
C ALA A 74 -23.42 -39.78 15.05
N PRO A 75 -22.84 -39.36 16.19
CA PRO A 75 -23.56 -39.46 17.45
C PRO A 75 -24.81 -38.60 17.27
N GLU A 76 -26.00 -39.11 17.61
CA GLU A 76 -27.34 -38.51 17.39
C GLU A 76 -27.53 -37.08 17.94
N HIS A 77 -26.49 -36.44 18.46
CA HIS A 77 -26.53 -35.19 19.22
C HIS A 77 -25.44 -34.16 18.85
N HIS A 78 -24.84 -34.22 17.65
CA HIS A 78 -24.04 -33.10 17.15
C HIS A 78 -24.91 -32.16 16.30
N PRO A 79 -25.58 -31.16 16.89
CA PRO A 79 -26.21 -30.11 16.08
C PRO A 79 -25.13 -29.43 15.25
N LEU A 80 -25.49 -28.88 14.08
CA LEU A 80 -24.69 -27.99 13.22
C LEU A 80 -24.34 -26.66 13.93
N ARG A 81 -23.82 -26.76 15.15
CA ARG A 81 -23.56 -25.68 16.08
C ARG A 81 -22.05 -25.53 16.16
N LEU A 82 -21.55 -24.41 15.68
CA LEU A 82 -20.14 -24.09 15.77
C LEU A 82 -19.74 -24.00 17.22
N THR A 83 -18.57 -24.55 17.52
CA THR A 83 -17.89 -24.21 18.76
C THR A 83 -17.54 -22.72 18.73
N GLN A 84 -17.48 -22.09 19.90
CA GLN A 84 -17.11 -20.68 19.99
C GLN A 84 -15.70 -20.43 19.40
N LEU A 85 -14.82 -21.43 19.50
CA LEU A 85 -13.47 -21.39 18.94
C LEU A 85 -13.48 -21.48 17.41
N GLU A 86 -14.28 -22.37 16.81
CA GLU A 86 -14.44 -22.44 15.35
C GLU A 86 -15.01 -21.14 14.78
N SER A 87 -16.02 -20.57 15.45
CA SER A 87 -16.60 -19.29 15.03
C SER A 87 -15.59 -18.16 15.11
N PHE A 88 -14.72 -18.17 16.13
CA PHE A 88 -13.62 -17.22 16.25
C PHE A 88 -12.63 -17.41 15.09
N PHE A 89 -12.07 -18.60 14.90
CA PHE A 89 -11.12 -18.85 13.81
C PHE A 89 -11.69 -18.56 12.42
N SER A 90 -12.95 -18.91 12.14
CA SER A 90 -13.59 -18.64 10.85
C SER A 90 -13.64 -17.15 10.54
N LEU A 91 -14.03 -16.32 11.53
CA LEU A 91 -14.06 -14.86 11.37
C LEU A 91 -12.66 -14.33 11.09
N HIS A 92 -11.69 -14.74 11.91
CA HIS A 92 -10.30 -14.30 11.81
C HIS A 92 -9.66 -14.71 10.47
N PHE A 93 -9.93 -15.93 10.00
CA PHE A 93 -9.45 -16.42 8.72
C PHE A 93 -10.09 -15.67 7.54
N GLY A 94 -11.39 -15.37 7.60
CA GLY A 94 -12.08 -14.57 6.58
C GLY A 94 -11.50 -13.16 6.45
N VAL A 95 -11.24 -12.47 7.58
CA VAL A 95 -10.59 -11.15 7.58
C VAL A 95 -9.18 -11.21 7.00
N LEU A 96 -8.42 -12.26 7.31
CA LEU A 96 -7.08 -12.46 6.76
C LEU A 96 -7.14 -12.63 5.23
N LEU A 97 -8.06 -13.44 4.71
CA LEU A 97 -8.21 -13.65 3.26
C LEU A 97 -8.53 -12.35 2.52
N ILE A 98 -9.43 -11.51 3.06
CA ILE A 98 -9.72 -10.18 2.48
C ILE A 98 -8.46 -9.32 2.50
N THR A 99 -7.72 -9.33 3.61
CA THR A 99 -6.49 -8.54 3.77
C THR A 99 -5.43 -8.93 2.74
N VAL A 100 -5.25 -10.23 2.51
CA VAL A 100 -4.30 -10.73 1.49
C VAL A 100 -4.80 -10.40 0.08
N ALA A 101 -6.10 -10.54 -0.20
CA ALA A 101 -6.68 -10.15 -1.50
C ALA A 101 -6.43 -8.66 -1.82
N LEU A 102 -6.67 -7.77 -0.85
CA LEU A 102 -6.38 -6.34 -0.98
C LEU A 102 -4.88 -6.08 -1.16
N SER A 103 -4.03 -6.82 -0.46
CA SER A 103 -2.58 -6.70 -0.59
C SER A 103 -2.08 -7.07 -1.98
N VAL A 104 -2.64 -8.12 -2.57
CA VAL A 104 -2.31 -8.55 -3.93
C VAL A 104 -2.72 -7.46 -4.93
N ILE A 105 -3.92 -6.88 -4.79
CA ILE A 105 -4.40 -5.79 -5.66
C ILE A 105 -3.54 -4.54 -5.54
N ILE A 106 -3.20 -4.12 -4.31
CA ILE A 106 -2.37 -2.93 -4.06
C ILE A 106 -0.93 -3.13 -4.54
N SER A 107 -0.47 -4.38 -4.62
CA SER A 107 0.85 -4.72 -5.17
C SER A 107 0.92 -4.59 -6.69
N ILE A 108 -0.22 -4.51 -7.39
CA ILE A 108 -0.25 -4.31 -8.85
C ILE A 108 0.22 -2.87 -9.16
N PRO A 109 1.27 -2.68 -9.95
CA PRO A 109 1.73 -1.34 -10.33
C PRO A 109 0.67 -0.64 -11.19
N ASN A 110 -0.02 0.36 -10.64
CA ASN A 110 -0.91 1.21 -11.44
C ASN A 110 -0.06 2.14 -12.33
N ALA A 111 -0.01 1.81 -13.62
CA ALA A 111 0.64 2.57 -14.67
C ALA A 111 -0.24 3.77 -15.09
N SER A 112 -0.33 4.81 -14.25
CA SER A 112 -0.89 6.11 -14.69
C SER A 112 0.22 6.96 -15.32
N PRO A 113 0.08 7.41 -16.58
CA PRO A 113 1.07 8.28 -17.20
C PRO A 113 1.12 9.63 -16.48
N GLY A 114 2.26 9.94 -15.86
CA GLY A 114 2.57 11.29 -15.38
C GLY A 114 2.60 11.51 -13.87
N GLU A 115 2.24 10.53 -13.04
CA GLU A 115 2.39 10.67 -11.59
C GLU A 115 3.69 10.02 -11.11
N PRO A 116 4.73 10.81 -10.76
CA PRO A 116 5.95 10.25 -10.23
C PRO A 116 5.62 9.50 -8.94
N ARG A 117 5.90 8.19 -8.97
CA ARG A 117 5.87 7.25 -7.86
C ARG A 117 6.24 8.00 -6.56
N PRO A 118 5.51 7.82 -5.45
CA PRO A 118 6.06 8.07 -4.13
C PRO A 118 7.22 7.09 -3.96
N GLU A 119 8.40 7.45 -4.46
CA GLU A 119 9.61 6.74 -4.15
C GLU A 119 9.83 6.83 -2.64
N ALA A 120 10.09 5.66 -2.06
CA ALA A 120 10.37 5.41 -0.66
C ALA A 120 9.12 5.42 0.25
N LEU A 121 8.62 4.22 0.55
CA LEU A 121 8.56 3.63 1.91
C LEU A 121 7.26 2.89 2.25
N GLN A 122 6.30 2.75 1.35
CA GLN A 122 5.10 1.98 1.66
C GLN A 122 5.19 0.61 1.01
N HIS A 123 5.69 -0.37 1.77
CA HIS A 123 5.53 -1.78 1.40
C HIS A 123 4.05 -2.02 1.07
N PRO A 124 3.72 -2.68 -0.04
CA PRO A 124 2.33 -2.81 -0.49
C PRO A 124 1.45 -3.60 0.50
N LEU A 125 2.09 -4.38 1.36
CA LEU A 125 1.47 -5.09 2.47
C LEU A 125 1.16 -4.19 3.67
N LEU A 126 1.89 -3.09 3.88
CA LEU A 126 1.80 -2.29 5.11
C LEU A 126 0.38 -1.77 5.34
N THR A 127 -0.22 -1.17 4.33
CA THR A 127 -1.57 -0.59 4.40
C THR A 127 -2.66 -1.63 4.66
N PRO A 128 -2.86 -2.64 3.79
CA PRO A 128 -3.90 -3.63 3.98
C PRO A 128 -3.69 -4.45 5.26
N LEU A 129 -2.44 -4.84 5.57
CA LEU A 129 -2.13 -5.64 6.76
C LEU A 129 -2.42 -4.87 8.05
N SER A 130 -2.03 -3.59 8.13
CA SER A 130 -2.29 -2.76 9.32
C SER A 130 -3.79 -2.58 9.56
N LEU A 131 -4.56 -2.35 8.49
CA LEU A 131 -6.02 -2.23 8.57
C LEU A 131 -6.67 -3.57 8.96
N GLY A 132 -6.26 -4.66 8.31
CA GLY A 132 -6.74 -6.01 8.58
C GLY A 132 -6.51 -6.43 10.03
N LEU A 133 -5.30 -6.22 10.56
CA LEU A 133 -4.99 -6.48 11.98
C LEU A 133 -5.75 -5.55 12.93
N GLY A 134 -6.08 -4.32 12.53
CA GLY A 134 -6.89 -3.41 13.33
C GLY A 134 -8.32 -3.95 13.50
N VAL A 135 -8.94 -4.38 12.40
CA VAL A 135 -10.25 -5.05 12.41
C VAL A 135 -10.19 -6.34 13.23
N MET A 136 -9.11 -7.11 13.07
CA MET A 136 -8.84 -8.33 13.83
C MET A 136 -8.79 -8.08 15.34
N SER A 137 -8.08 -7.03 15.75
CA SER A 137 -7.92 -6.63 17.15
C SER A 137 -9.27 -6.26 17.75
N PHE A 138 -10.04 -5.45 17.03
CA PHE A 138 -11.37 -5.01 17.45
C PHE A 138 -12.37 -6.17 17.56
N ALA A 139 -12.38 -7.09 16.60
CA ALA A 139 -13.23 -8.28 16.63
C ALA A 139 -12.82 -9.23 17.78
N SER A 140 -11.51 -9.39 18.02
CA SER A 140 -10.98 -10.19 19.12
C SER A 140 -11.36 -9.60 20.47
N TYR A 141 -11.26 -8.28 20.63
CA TYR A 141 -11.62 -7.58 21.86
C TYR A 141 -13.10 -7.76 22.18
N HIS A 142 -13.99 -7.60 21.20
CA HIS A 142 -15.42 -7.87 21.38
C HIS A 142 -15.71 -9.32 21.74
N THR A 143 -14.96 -10.26 21.19
CA THR A 143 -15.14 -11.68 21.51
C THR A 143 -14.61 -12.03 22.90
N SER A 144 -13.56 -11.35 23.37
CA SER A 144 -13.06 -11.45 24.75
C SER A 144 -14.16 -11.11 25.76
N LEU A 145 -14.93 -10.05 25.49
CA LEU A 145 -16.06 -9.64 26.35
C LEU A 145 -17.20 -10.68 26.40
N LYS A 146 -17.26 -11.61 25.44
CA LYS A 146 -18.26 -12.69 25.38
C LYS A 146 -17.85 -13.96 26.13
N GLY A 147 -16.69 -13.97 26.80
CA GLY A 147 -16.31 -15.03 27.74
C GLY A 147 -15.58 -16.24 27.15
N LEU A 148 -14.94 -16.11 25.98
CA LEU A 148 -14.13 -17.19 25.35
C LEU A 148 -12.76 -17.44 26.03
N GLY A 149 -12.56 -16.96 27.26
CA GLY A 149 -11.29 -17.06 27.99
C GLY A 149 -10.24 -16.03 27.54
N ALA A 150 -8.96 -16.31 27.80
CA ALA A 150 -7.86 -15.36 27.58
C ALA A 150 -7.37 -15.27 26.11
N LEU A 151 -7.70 -16.25 25.27
CA LEU A 151 -7.22 -16.33 23.88
C LEU A 151 -7.59 -15.09 23.04
N PRO A 152 -8.86 -14.63 23.01
CA PRO A 152 -9.22 -13.44 22.25
C PRO A 152 -8.54 -12.17 22.78
N MET A 153 -8.26 -12.09 24.08
CA MET A 153 -7.52 -10.96 24.65
C MET A 153 -6.07 -10.92 24.13
N ILE A 154 -5.37 -12.06 24.12
CA ILE A 154 -4.00 -12.16 23.60
C ILE A 154 -3.98 -11.81 22.11
N ALA A 155 -4.92 -12.36 21.34
CA ALA A 155 -5.08 -12.04 19.91
C ALA A 155 -5.36 -10.55 19.69
N ALA A 156 -6.22 -9.93 20.51
CA ALA A 156 -6.53 -8.50 20.45
C ALA A 156 -5.29 -7.63 20.70
N VAL A 157 -4.54 -7.92 21.76
CA VAL A 157 -3.33 -7.15 22.12
C VAL A 157 -2.24 -7.31 21.07
N GLY A 158 -1.96 -8.54 20.64
CA GLY A 158 -0.92 -8.80 19.64
C GLY A 158 -1.22 -8.15 18.29
N SER A 159 -2.43 -8.34 17.76
CA SER A 159 -2.84 -7.72 16.49
C SER A 159 -2.97 -6.20 16.60
N GLY A 160 -3.46 -5.69 17.74
CA GLY A 160 -3.60 -4.26 18.00
C GLY A 160 -2.27 -3.54 18.08
N ALA A 161 -1.28 -4.11 18.76
CA ALA A 161 0.06 -3.53 18.87
C ALA A 161 0.73 -3.39 17.49
N ILE A 162 0.65 -4.44 16.66
CA ILE A 162 1.22 -4.42 15.30
C ILE A 162 0.45 -3.46 14.39
N SER A 163 -0.88 -3.41 14.50
CA SER A 163 -1.71 -2.48 13.73
C SER A 163 -1.38 -1.02 14.07
N LEU A 164 -1.27 -0.68 15.36
CA LEU A 164 -0.89 0.65 15.82
C LEU A 164 0.54 1.02 15.36
N TRP A 165 1.48 0.08 15.45
CA TRP A 165 2.82 0.28 14.91
C TRP A 165 2.79 0.52 13.40
N GLY A 166 2.01 -0.25 12.65
CA GLY A 166 1.84 -0.10 11.21
C GLY A 166 1.23 1.25 10.82
N PHE A 167 0.20 1.72 11.55
CA PHE A 167 -0.34 3.06 11.38
C PHE A 167 0.70 4.14 11.72
N TRP A 168 1.47 3.95 12.80
CA TRP A 168 2.55 4.88 13.14
C TRP A 168 3.58 4.98 12.01
N VAL A 169 4.01 3.85 11.42
CA VAL A 169 4.91 3.84 10.25
C VAL A 169 4.25 4.56 9.07
N MET A 170 2.98 4.31 8.79
CA MET A 170 2.29 4.94 7.67
C MET A 170 2.22 6.47 7.77
N PHE A 171 1.95 7.00 8.97
CA PHE A 171 1.80 8.44 9.19
C PHE A 171 3.13 9.16 9.44
N PHE A 172 4.06 8.52 10.17
CA PHE A 172 5.25 9.18 10.70
C PHE A 172 6.56 8.70 10.08
N ALA A 173 6.60 7.52 9.45
CA ALA A 173 7.82 7.07 8.76
C ALA A 173 7.93 7.60 7.32
N SER A 174 6.94 8.35 6.83
CA SER A 174 7.09 9.05 5.55
C SER A 174 8.13 10.16 5.70
N GLU A 175 9.32 9.92 5.15
CA GLU A 175 10.25 11.00 4.88
C GLU A 175 9.60 11.96 3.86
N GLY A 176 9.45 13.23 4.22
CA GLY A 176 8.86 14.24 3.34
C GLY A 176 9.53 14.24 1.96
N ARG A 177 8.76 14.58 0.92
CA ARG A 177 9.21 14.60 -0.49
C ARG A 177 10.39 15.58 -0.67
N ARG A 178 11.61 15.11 -0.38
CA ARG A 178 12.86 15.85 -0.61
C ARG A 178 13.21 15.80 -2.09
N SER A 179 13.54 16.96 -2.62
CA SER A 179 13.96 17.12 -4.01
C SER A 179 15.31 16.42 -4.23
N LYS A 180 15.37 15.39 -5.08
CA LYS A 180 16.63 14.71 -5.46
C LYS A 180 17.68 15.67 -6.05
N LYS A 181 17.24 16.76 -6.69
CA LYS A 181 18.12 17.74 -7.34
C LYS A 181 18.73 18.78 -6.39
N THR A 182 18.05 19.07 -5.27
CA THR A 182 18.41 20.18 -4.39
C THR A 182 18.48 19.81 -2.91
N GLY A 183 18.13 18.57 -2.52
CA GLY A 183 18.00 18.12 -1.13
C GLY A 183 16.80 18.73 -0.37
N ALA A 184 16.18 19.76 -0.94
CA ALA A 184 15.16 20.55 -0.27
C ALA A 184 13.85 19.80 -0.02
N ASP A 185 13.33 19.93 1.19
CA ASP A 185 11.95 19.56 1.47
C ASP A 185 11.01 20.49 0.68
N LYS A 186 10.13 19.91 -0.14
CA LYS A 186 9.20 20.67 -0.99
C LYS A 186 8.01 21.24 -0.21
N ARG A 187 7.82 20.85 1.06
CA ARG A 187 6.75 21.37 1.93
C ARG A 187 7.14 22.66 2.66
N THR A 188 8.42 23.04 2.61
CA THR A 188 8.91 24.29 3.22
C THR A 188 8.83 25.45 2.21
N SER A 189 7.83 26.31 2.37
CA SER A 189 7.71 27.54 1.60
C SER A 189 8.51 28.68 2.25
N ALA A 190 9.27 29.45 1.48
CA ALA A 190 9.85 30.72 1.93
C ALA A 190 8.82 31.86 1.97
N PHE A 191 7.61 31.62 1.46
CA PHE A 191 6.59 32.64 1.33
C PHE A 191 6.18 33.13 2.72
N LEU A 192 6.31 34.45 2.92
CA LEU A 192 6.06 35.24 4.14
C LEU A 192 7.11 35.21 5.26
N PHE A 193 7.89 34.15 5.45
CA PHE A 193 8.80 34.05 6.62
C PHE A 193 10.30 33.90 6.30
N GLY A 194 10.72 34.02 5.04
CA GLY A 194 12.16 34.09 4.72
C GLY A 194 12.94 32.84 5.17
N ASN A 195 12.32 31.67 5.14
CA ASN A 195 12.94 30.43 5.58
C ASN A 195 14.10 30.05 4.63
N LYS A 196 15.34 30.09 5.12
CA LYS A 196 16.54 29.68 4.36
C LYS A 196 16.55 28.19 4.00
N ALA A 197 15.82 27.36 4.74
CA ALA A 197 15.65 25.94 4.45
C ALA A 197 14.51 25.65 3.44
N ALA A 198 13.92 26.68 2.84
CA ALA A 198 12.87 26.52 1.84
C ALA A 198 13.40 25.99 0.50
N ALA A 199 12.55 25.26 -0.20
CA ALA A 199 12.86 24.73 -1.53
C ALA A 199 13.26 25.79 -2.56
N SER A 200 12.71 27.00 -2.46
CA SER A 200 13.03 28.11 -3.36
C SER A 200 14.46 28.63 -3.18
N GLU A 201 14.92 28.78 -1.94
CA GLU A 201 16.26 29.27 -1.62
C GLU A 201 17.32 28.21 -1.95
N GLN A 202 17.10 26.96 -1.57
CA GLN A 202 18.03 25.87 -1.92
C GLN A 202 18.14 25.65 -3.44
N LYS A 203 17.05 25.82 -4.20
CA LYS A 203 17.09 25.80 -5.67
C LYS A 203 17.86 26.99 -6.26
N LYS A 204 17.85 28.14 -5.59
CA LYS A 204 18.60 29.34 -6.01
C LYS A 204 20.09 29.17 -5.74
N GLU A 205 20.46 28.65 -4.57
CA GLU A 205 21.85 28.33 -4.22
C GLU A 205 22.44 27.27 -5.13
N TYR A 206 21.69 26.18 -5.38
CA TYR A 206 22.12 25.13 -6.32
C TYR A 206 22.47 25.71 -7.70
N ARG A 207 21.61 26.57 -8.27
CA ARG A 207 21.85 27.23 -9.56
C ARG A 207 23.08 28.13 -9.57
N ARG A 208 23.37 28.83 -8.46
CA ARG A 208 24.58 29.65 -8.32
C ARG A 208 25.84 28.79 -8.35
N GLN A 209 25.85 27.68 -7.61
CA GLN A 209 26.99 26.74 -7.58
C GLN A 209 27.21 26.08 -8.96
N THR A 210 26.15 25.69 -9.66
CA THR A 210 26.28 25.12 -11.02
C THR A 210 26.80 26.14 -12.03
N SER A 211 26.43 27.41 -11.87
CA SER A 211 26.90 28.48 -12.75
C SER A 211 28.38 28.79 -12.50
N GLN A 212 28.83 28.85 -11.24
CA GLN A 212 30.23 29.08 -10.90
C GLN A 212 31.16 27.98 -11.42
N LYS A 213 30.80 26.71 -11.24
CA LYS A 213 31.57 25.57 -11.79
C LYS A 213 31.70 25.55 -13.32
N LYS A 214 30.90 26.33 -14.04
CA LYS A 214 30.98 26.41 -15.51
C LYS A 214 32.05 27.42 -15.99
N TYR A 215 32.51 28.29 -15.10
CA TYR A 215 33.50 29.34 -15.40
C TYR A 215 34.87 29.07 -14.75
N GLU A 216 35.02 27.97 -14.02
CA GLU A 216 36.29 27.38 -13.60
C GLU A 216 36.71 26.28 -14.58
#